data_AF-A0A2K8DP26-F1
#
_entry.id   AF-A0A2K8DP26-F1
#
_cell.length_a   1.000
_cell.length_b   1.000
_cell.length_c   1.000
_cell.angle_alpha   90.00
_cell.angle_beta   90.00
_cell.angle_gamma   90.00
#
_symmetry.space_group_name_H-M   'P 1'
#
loop_
_entity.id
_entity.type
_entity.pdbx_description
1 polymer ?
#
loop_
_entity_poly.entity_id
_entity_poly.type
_entity_poly.pdbx_seq_one_letter_code
_entity_poly.pdbx_strand_id
1 'polypeptide(L)'
;MAVRYDGKVAVVTGAGGGLGKAYALMFASRGAKVVVNDLGGSATGDGNNSRAADAVVDEIKRGGGQAVANYDSVEFGDKIIQTAIDAFGRVDILINNAGILRDISFSKMTDKDWDLIMLVHLKGSFSCTKAAWPYMQKQQYGRIINTASAAGLYGSFGQTNYAAAKLGLLGFTRALALEGAKRNIKANCIAPLAGTRMTQTVMPQEIVDALKPEFVAPLVGFLCHDSCEDSGQMFEVGAGWIAKLRWQRTEGAFFNAGFSPDDVKSQWGTISDFTRVQYPETTQDSMVAVMSRLDEMKSGKAAPAPKAAAAPQAAPAPAAGGASGLKSEKLFQLMSAYLEHTPAGTELPKKVGATFHFDILKAKGQKQPTASWTIDLKASKGAIATGKQGTADATFAMVDGDFISVCLGKLNPQIAFMQGKMKIKGNMKAATKFTPELFPGITAEMLEGPIEAAIEKYTGKKVGGGASSSSSSASAAGGSDDISAAAKALKAFALLQHIKNFMGTPEGKALPKKVGFVYQFDVLPKKGAAPVKFTIDLKNGEGKVCEGAPEKKDAHFTMVDEDFVKVVSGKLNPQIAFMQGKMKIKGNMKAAMKFTPDLFPKPAKL
;
A
#
# COMPACT_ATOMS: atom_id res chain seq x y z
N MET A 1 -4.90 -36.45 12.48
CA MET A 1 -5.56 -36.98 11.26
C MET A 1 -5.60 -35.89 10.19
N ALA A 2 -5.63 -36.25 8.90
CA ALA A 2 -5.74 -35.28 7.82
C ALA A 2 -7.13 -34.61 7.79
N VAL A 3 -7.19 -33.32 7.44
CA VAL A 3 -8.45 -32.56 7.25
C VAL A 3 -9.21 -33.12 6.04
N ARG A 4 -10.42 -33.65 6.27
CA ARG A 4 -11.32 -34.27 5.28
C ARG A 4 -12.77 -33.84 5.47
N TYR A 5 -13.61 -34.06 4.46
CA TYR A 5 -15.02 -33.65 4.41
C TYR A 5 -15.94 -34.77 3.94
N ASP A 6 -15.57 -36.02 4.22
CA ASP A 6 -16.38 -37.18 3.82
C ASP A 6 -17.81 -37.05 4.37
N GLY A 7 -18.79 -37.27 3.52
CA GLY A 7 -20.21 -37.15 3.87
C GLY A 7 -20.75 -35.72 4.00
N LYS A 8 -19.93 -34.68 3.76
CA LYS A 8 -20.36 -33.27 3.75
C LYS A 8 -20.70 -32.81 2.33
N VAL A 9 -21.63 -31.86 2.24
CA VAL A 9 -22.00 -31.18 0.99
C VAL A 9 -21.56 -29.72 1.03
N ALA A 10 -20.73 -29.32 0.06
CA ALA A 10 -20.25 -27.95 -0.09
C ALA A 10 -20.89 -27.27 -1.30
N VAL A 11 -21.48 -26.10 -1.10
CA VAL A 11 -21.97 -25.21 -2.16
C VAL A 11 -20.98 -24.07 -2.31
N VAL A 12 -20.47 -23.87 -3.52
CA VAL A 12 -19.52 -22.78 -3.83
C VAL A 12 -20.12 -21.91 -4.94
N THR A 13 -20.37 -20.64 -4.64
CA THR A 13 -20.89 -19.68 -5.63
C THR A 13 -19.76 -19.02 -6.42
N GLY A 14 -19.98 -18.78 -7.71
CA GLY A 14 -18.93 -18.26 -8.61
C GLY A 14 -17.75 -19.23 -8.76
N ALA A 15 -18.05 -20.52 -8.88
CA ALA A 15 -17.08 -21.62 -8.87
C ALA A 15 -16.56 -22.03 -10.26
N GLY A 16 -16.98 -21.34 -11.34
CA GLY A 16 -16.54 -21.62 -12.71
C GLY A 16 -15.09 -21.21 -13.00
N GLY A 17 -14.45 -20.43 -12.11
CA GLY A 17 -13.06 -20.01 -12.26
C GLY A 17 -12.45 -19.41 -10.98
N GLY A 18 -11.17 -19.04 -11.06
CA GLY A 18 -10.46 -18.33 -10.00
C GLY A 18 -10.52 -19.02 -8.63
N LEU A 19 -10.81 -18.23 -7.60
CA LEU A 19 -10.92 -18.69 -6.21
C LEU A 19 -12.00 -19.76 -6.01
N GLY A 20 -13.20 -19.55 -6.56
CA GLY A 20 -14.31 -20.50 -6.42
C GLY A 20 -13.98 -21.86 -6.99
N LYS A 21 -13.35 -21.91 -8.17
CA LYS A 21 -12.85 -23.17 -8.76
C LYS A 21 -11.85 -23.87 -7.83
N ALA A 22 -10.87 -23.13 -7.30
CA ALA A 22 -9.86 -23.68 -6.40
C ALA A 22 -10.49 -24.26 -5.11
N TYR A 23 -11.51 -23.61 -4.55
CA TYR A 23 -12.26 -24.13 -3.41
C TYR A 23 -12.99 -25.43 -3.75
N ALA A 24 -13.73 -25.44 -4.87
CA ALA A 24 -14.49 -26.61 -5.31
C ALA A 24 -13.61 -27.85 -5.51
N LEU A 25 -12.48 -27.69 -6.20
CA LEU A 25 -11.49 -28.76 -6.41
C LEU A 25 -10.88 -29.25 -5.08
N MET A 26 -10.54 -28.32 -4.18
CA MET A 26 -9.97 -28.66 -2.88
C MET A 26 -10.95 -29.45 -2.01
N PHE A 27 -12.21 -29.01 -1.91
CA PHE A 27 -13.23 -29.74 -1.14
C PHE A 27 -13.52 -31.12 -1.74
N ALA A 28 -13.66 -31.21 -3.07
CA ALA A 28 -13.91 -32.48 -3.74
C ALA A 28 -12.77 -33.49 -3.56
N SER A 29 -11.52 -33.07 -3.73
CA SER A 29 -10.34 -33.94 -3.51
C SER A 29 -10.20 -34.44 -2.07
N ARG A 30 -10.93 -33.83 -1.13
CA ARG A 30 -10.96 -34.19 0.29
C ARG A 30 -12.28 -34.83 0.74
N GLY A 31 -13.09 -35.32 -0.22
CA GLY A 31 -14.25 -36.17 0.05
C GLY A 31 -15.60 -35.46 0.13
N ALA A 32 -15.66 -34.14 -0.03
CA ALA A 32 -16.93 -33.43 -0.09
C ALA A 32 -17.67 -33.72 -1.40
N LYS A 33 -19.00 -33.76 -1.36
CA LYS A 33 -19.85 -33.61 -2.54
C LYS A 33 -20.04 -32.13 -2.82
N VAL A 34 -19.86 -31.67 -4.05
CA VAL A 34 -19.77 -30.23 -4.35
C VAL A 34 -20.87 -29.77 -5.32
N VAL A 35 -21.58 -28.70 -4.96
CA VAL A 35 -22.40 -27.93 -5.90
C VAL A 35 -21.55 -26.78 -6.43
N VAL A 36 -21.28 -26.82 -7.74
CA VAL A 36 -20.51 -25.81 -8.47
C VAL A 36 -21.52 -24.83 -9.08
N ASN A 37 -21.77 -23.72 -8.41
CA ASN A 37 -22.62 -22.66 -8.95
C ASN A 37 -21.78 -21.65 -9.74
N ASP A 38 -22.17 -21.35 -10.98
CA ASP A 38 -21.64 -20.21 -11.73
C ASP A 38 -22.64 -19.73 -12.78
N LEU A 39 -22.89 -18.42 -12.82
CA LEU A 39 -23.75 -17.79 -13.83
C LEU A 39 -23.08 -17.76 -15.22
N GLY A 40 -21.75 -17.91 -15.30
CA GLY A 40 -21.01 -17.88 -16.56
C GLY A 40 -20.86 -16.49 -17.18
N GLY A 41 -21.09 -15.43 -16.41
CA GLY A 41 -20.98 -14.05 -16.86
C GLY A 41 -19.53 -13.51 -16.91
N SER A 42 -19.40 -12.30 -17.45
CA SER A 42 -18.16 -11.52 -17.45
C SER A 42 -17.79 -11.03 -16.03
N ALA A 43 -16.56 -10.54 -15.85
CA ALA A 43 -16.15 -9.91 -14.58
C ALA A 43 -16.91 -8.61 -14.27
N THR A 44 -17.64 -8.06 -15.24
CA THR A 44 -18.46 -6.85 -15.13
C THR A 44 -19.95 -7.14 -14.94
N GLY A 45 -20.33 -8.42 -14.89
CA GLY A 45 -21.72 -8.87 -14.68
C GLY A 45 -22.57 -8.97 -15.94
N ASP A 46 -21.95 -9.08 -17.11
CA ASP A 46 -22.66 -9.21 -18.40
C ASP A 46 -22.63 -10.66 -18.92
N GLY A 47 -23.73 -11.15 -19.50
CA GLY A 47 -23.84 -12.48 -20.12
C GLY A 47 -24.14 -13.64 -19.15
N ASN A 48 -24.49 -14.81 -19.73
CA ASN A 48 -24.70 -16.07 -19.03
C ASN A 48 -24.15 -17.20 -19.92
N ASN A 49 -23.21 -18.00 -19.39
CA ASN A 49 -22.59 -19.12 -20.12
C ASN A 49 -22.39 -20.31 -19.18
N SER A 50 -23.38 -21.21 -19.16
CA SER A 50 -23.43 -22.40 -18.30
C SER A 50 -22.18 -23.29 -18.35
N ARG A 51 -21.39 -23.22 -19.43
CA ARG A 51 -20.19 -24.05 -19.64
C ARG A 51 -19.11 -23.91 -18.56
N ALA A 52 -19.05 -22.77 -17.86
CA ALA A 52 -18.02 -22.55 -16.85
C ALA A 52 -18.18 -23.49 -15.64
N ALA A 53 -19.41 -23.69 -15.16
CA ALA A 53 -19.71 -24.62 -14.07
C ALA A 53 -19.49 -26.08 -14.50
N ASP A 54 -19.95 -26.43 -15.71
CA ASP A 54 -19.82 -27.80 -16.25
C ASP A 54 -18.36 -28.24 -16.35
N ALA A 55 -17.48 -27.38 -16.86
CA ALA A 55 -16.05 -27.69 -17.00
C ALA A 55 -15.38 -28.05 -15.66
N VAL A 56 -15.77 -27.37 -14.57
CA VAL A 56 -15.25 -27.64 -13.22
C VAL A 56 -15.86 -28.92 -12.64
N VAL A 57 -17.15 -29.18 -12.89
CA VAL A 57 -17.80 -30.45 -12.50
C VAL A 57 -17.11 -31.63 -13.18
N ASP A 58 -16.83 -31.54 -14.48
CA ASP A 58 -16.13 -32.60 -15.22
C ASP A 58 -14.72 -32.81 -14.70
N GLU A 59 -14.01 -31.73 -14.33
CA GLU A 59 -12.69 -31.82 -13.70
C GLU A 59 -12.75 -32.55 -12.35
N ILE A 60 -13.74 -32.22 -11.51
CA ILE A 60 -13.98 -32.91 -10.23
C ILE A 60 -14.26 -34.40 -10.46
N LYS A 61 -15.15 -34.73 -11.40
CA LYS A 61 -15.51 -36.13 -11.72
C LYS A 61 -14.33 -36.92 -12.26
N ARG A 62 -13.51 -36.33 -13.14
CA ARG A 62 -12.26 -36.95 -13.61
C ARG A 62 -11.27 -37.21 -12.47
N GLY A 63 -11.27 -36.35 -11.45
CA GLY A 63 -10.51 -36.54 -10.22
C GLY A 63 -11.10 -37.56 -9.22
N GLY A 64 -12.20 -38.25 -9.57
CA GLY A 64 -12.88 -39.21 -8.70
C GLY A 64 -13.79 -38.60 -7.64
N GLY A 65 -14.03 -37.29 -7.69
CA GLY A 65 -14.94 -36.60 -6.79
C GLY A 65 -16.39 -36.61 -7.28
N GLN A 66 -17.30 -36.10 -6.44
CA GLN A 66 -18.73 -35.96 -6.77
C GLN A 66 -19.11 -34.49 -6.85
N ALA A 67 -19.68 -34.07 -7.98
CA ALA A 67 -20.17 -32.71 -8.14
C ALA A 67 -21.36 -32.61 -9.10
N VAL A 68 -22.17 -31.56 -8.90
CA VAL A 68 -23.28 -31.14 -9.77
C VAL A 68 -23.16 -29.64 -10.05
N ALA A 69 -23.57 -29.20 -11.24
CA ALA A 69 -23.55 -27.81 -11.63
C ALA A 69 -24.87 -27.11 -11.23
N ASN A 70 -24.79 -25.81 -10.99
CA ASN A 70 -25.94 -24.91 -10.94
C ASN A 70 -25.61 -23.62 -11.71
N TYR A 71 -26.61 -23.05 -12.39
CA TYR A 71 -26.43 -21.93 -13.32
C TYR A 71 -27.20 -20.67 -12.92
N ASP A 72 -27.85 -20.68 -11.75
CA ASP A 72 -28.66 -19.56 -11.29
C ASP A 72 -27.79 -18.40 -10.78
N SER A 73 -28.31 -17.17 -10.94
CA SER A 73 -27.74 -16.01 -10.23
C SER A 73 -27.88 -16.20 -8.72
N VAL A 74 -26.89 -15.72 -7.96
CA VAL A 74 -26.90 -15.73 -6.49
C VAL A 74 -28.06 -14.94 -5.87
N GLU A 75 -28.75 -14.12 -6.67
CA GLU A 75 -30.02 -13.50 -6.28
C GLU A 75 -31.10 -14.53 -5.96
N PHE A 76 -31.08 -15.67 -6.67
CA PHE A 76 -31.98 -16.81 -6.51
C PHE A 76 -31.33 -17.92 -5.68
N GLY A 77 -30.83 -17.56 -4.50
CA GLY A 77 -30.13 -18.47 -3.61
C GLY A 77 -30.93 -19.71 -3.21
N ASP A 78 -32.26 -19.63 -3.20
CA ASP A 78 -33.16 -20.76 -3.01
C ASP A 78 -32.94 -21.87 -4.05
N LYS A 79 -32.81 -21.53 -5.33
CA LYS A 79 -32.58 -22.49 -6.42
C LYS A 79 -31.20 -23.15 -6.32
N ILE A 80 -30.19 -22.35 -5.95
CA ILE A 80 -28.82 -22.83 -5.75
C ILE A 80 -28.77 -23.87 -4.64
N ILE A 81 -29.37 -23.55 -3.49
CA ILE A 81 -29.42 -24.48 -2.35
C ILE A 81 -30.29 -25.68 -2.66
N GLN A 82 -31.41 -25.50 -3.37
CA GLN A 82 -32.26 -26.62 -3.78
C GLN A 82 -31.50 -27.64 -4.62
N THR A 83 -30.56 -27.21 -5.48
CA THR A 83 -29.69 -28.12 -6.22
C THR A 83 -28.87 -29.03 -5.29
N ALA A 84 -28.39 -28.52 -4.15
CA ALA A 84 -27.67 -29.32 -3.16
C ALA A 84 -28.59 -30.35 -2.48
N ILE A 85 -29.82 -29.93 -2.17
CA ILE A 85 -30.82 -30.80 -1.55
C ILE A 85 -31.26 -31.90 -2.50
N ASP A 86 -31.57 -31.59 -3.76
CA ASP A 86 -32.03 -32.57 -4.73
C ASP A 86 -30.93 -33.58 -5.08
N ALA A 87 -29.69 -33.11 -5.27
CA ALA A 87 -28.58 -33.98 -5.66
C ALA A 87 -28.01 -34.81 -4.49
N PHE A 88 -27.95 -34.23 -3.29
CA PHE A 88 -27.18 -34.79 -2.18
C PHE A 88 -27.93 -34.87 -0.84
N GLY A 89 -29.16 -34.35 -0.76
CA GLY A 89 -30.04 -34.44 0.40
C GLY A 89 -29.69 -33.48 1.55
N ARG A 90 -28.66 -32.65 1.42
CA ARG A 90 -28.19 -31.76 2.49
C ARG A 90 -27.29 -30.63 1.99
N VAL A 91 -27.04 -29.66 2.85
CA VAL A 91 -25.99 -28.63 2.71
C VAL A 91 -25.29 -28.45 4.06
N ASP A 92 -23.96 -28.50 4.04
CA ASP A 92 -23.09 -28.43 5.23
C ASP A 92 -22.19 -27.19 5.20
N ILE A 93 -21.68 -26.85 4.02
CA ILE A 93 -20.71 -25.79 3.79
C ILE A 93 -21.25 -24.88 2.68
N LEU A 94 -21.27 -23.57 2.93
CA LEU A 94 -21.62 -22.55 1.94
C LEU A 94 -20.47 -21.53 1.80
N ILE A 95 -19.92 -21.43 0.61
CA ILE A 95 -18.88 -20.45 0.27
C ILE A 95 -19.49 -19.38 -0.63
N ASN A 96 -19.81 -18.23 -0.05
CA ASN A 96 -20.26 -17.05 -0.77
C ASN A 96 -19.06 -16.33 -1.41
N ASN A 97 -18.75 -16.70 -2.65
CA ASN A 97 -17.59 -16.23 -3.40
C ASN A 97 -17.96 -15.45 -4.69
N ALA A 98 -19.15 -15.65 -5.26
CA ALA A 98 -19.58 -14.95 -6.47
C ALA A 98 -19.38 -13.43 -6.37
N GLY A 99 -18.96 -12.82 -7.48
CA GLY A 99 -18.60 -11.42 -7.49
C GLY A 99 -18.24 -10.85 -8.85
N ILE A 100 -18.39 -9.53 -8.97
CA ILE A 100 -18.15 -8.74 -10.18
C ILE A 100 -17.52 -7.38 -9.80
N LEU A 101 -17.07 -6.61 -10.78
CA LEU A 101 -16.53 -5.26 -10.59
C LEU A 101 -17.25 -4.23 -11.47
N ARG A 102 -17.46 -3.05 -10.91
CA ARG A 102 -17.98 -1.83 -11.57
C ARG A 102 -17.20 -0.63 -11.03
N ASP A 103 -15.91 -0.63 -11.31
CA ASP A 103 -14.96 0.34 -10.78
C ASP A 103 -15.13 1.68 -11.51
N ILE A 104 -15.52 2.72 -10.77
CA ILE A 104 -15.74 4.06 -11.27
C ILE A 104 -15.62 5.07 -10.13
N SER A 105 -15.05 6.25 -10.42
CA SER A 105 -14.95 7.33 -9.42
C SER A 105 -16.35 7.68 -8.87
N PHE A 106 -16.44 7.95 -7.57
CA PHE A 106 -17.72 8.18 -6.88
C PHE A 106 -18.66 9.16 -7.62
N SER A 107 -18.14 10.29 -8.11
CA SER A 107 -18.95 11.29 -8.81
C SER A 107 -19.51 10.85 -10.17
N LYS A 108 -19.00 9.75 -10.75
CA LYS A 108 -19.44 9.20 -12.04
C LYS A 108 -20.20 7.87 -11.86
N MET A 109 -20.32 7.39 -10.64
CA MET A 109 -21.03 6.15 -10.33
C MET A 109 -22.52 6.34 -10.57
N THR A 110 -23.11 5.47 -11.38
CA THR A 110 -24.57 5.46 -11.56
C THR A 110 -25.22 4.58 -10.49
N ASP A 111 -26.52 4.79 -10.25
CA ASP A 111 -27.30 3.92 -9.35
C ASP A 111 -27.23 2.46 -9.78
N LYS A 112 -27.21 2.20 -11.10
CA LYS A 112 -27.05 0.84 -11.65
C LYS A 112 -25.69 0.21 -11.28
N ASP A 113 -24.61 0.99 -11.31
CA ASP A 113 -23.29 0.50 -10.91
C ASP A 113 -23.24 0.17 -9.41
N TRP A 114 -23.98 0.94 -8.59
CA TRP A 114 -24.12 0.68 -7.15
C TRP A 114 -24.98 -0.56 -6.88
N ASP A 115 -26.21 -0.57 -7.41
CA ASP A 115 -27.21 -1.59 -7.17
C ASP A 115 -26.73 -2.96 -7.60
N LEU A 116 -26.12 -3.07 -8.77
CA LEU A 116 -25.64 -4.36 -9.28
C LEU A 116 -24.55 -4.96 -8.38
N ILE A 117 -23.65 -4.13 -7.84
CA ILE A 117 -22.61 -4.58 -6.90
C ILE A 117 -23.23 -5.03 -5.58
N MET A 118 -24.17 -4.26 -5.04
CA MET A 118 -24.86 -4.64 -3.80
C MET A 118 -25.70 -5.92 -3.97
N LEU A 119 -26.35 -6.06 -5.14
CA LEU A 119 -27.19 -7.18 -5.51
C LEU A 119 -26.40 -8.49 -5.58
N VAL A 120 -25.29 -8.53 -6.32
CA VAL A 120 -24.50 -9.75 -6.48
C VAL A 120 -23.74 -10.09 -5.20
N HIS A 121 -23.08 -9.12 -4.58
CA HIS A 121 -22.18 -9.41 -3.46
C HIS A 121 -22.90 -9.58 -2.13
N LEU A 122 -23.65 -8.58 -1.69
CA LEU A 122 -24.24 -8.58 -0.34
C LEU A 122 -25.59 -9.29 -0.33
N LYS A 123 -26.51 -8.89 -1.23
CA LYS A 123 -27.84 -9.48 -1.32
C LYS A 123 -27.79 -10.93 -1.81
N GLY A 124 -26.91 -11.26 -2.75
CA GLY A 124 -26.68 -12.63 -3.21
C GLY A 124 -26.19 -13.56 -2.11
N SER A 125 -25.19 -13.13 -1.34
CA SER A 125 -24.70 -13.87 -0.17
C SER A 125 -25.80 -14.05 0.89
N PHE A 126 -26.60 -13.01 1.13
CA PHE A 126 -27.78 -13.09 1.99
C PHE A 126 -28.79 -14.13 1.46
N SER A 127 -29.11 -14.10 0.17
CA SER A 127 -30.10 -14.98 -0.46
C SER A 127 -29.70 -16.45 -0.31
N CYS A 128 -28.46 -16.78 -0.68
CA CYS A 128 -27.91 -18.13 -0.56
C CYS A 128 -27.87 -18.61 0.91
N THR A 129 -27.40 -17.74 1.81
CA THR A 129 -27.31 -18.08 3.23
C THR A 129 -28.69 -18.29 3.85
N LYS A 130 -29.66 -17.41 3.54
CA LYS A 130 -31.04 -17.53 4.01
C LYS A 130 -31.68 -18.84 3.55
N ALA A 131 -31.42 -19.27 2.32
CA ALA A 131 -31.91 -20.54 1.79
C ALA A 131 -31.25 -21.76 2.47
N ALA A 132 -29.96 -21.70 2.78
CA ALA A 132 -29.23 -22.79 3.45
C ALA A 132 -29.57 -22.90 4.95
N TRP A 133 -29.93 -21.78 5.59
CA TRP A 133 -30.04 -21.66 7.04
C TRP A 133 -30.98 -22.68 7.70
N PRO A 134 -32.23 -22.92 7.22
CA PRO A 134 -33.13 -23.88 7.85
C PRO A 134 -32.56 -25.31 7.85
N TYR A 135 -31.87 -25.69 6.78
CA TYR A 135 -31.21 -27.00 6.68
C TYR A 135 -30.06 -27.13 7.66
N MET A 136 -29.21 -26.09 7.77
CA MET A 136 -28.10 -26.08 8.74
C MET A 136 -28.60 -26.09 10.19
N GLN A 137 -29.70 -25.37 10.48
CA GLN A 137 -30.33 -25.35 11.81
C GLN A 137 -30.88 -26.72 12.20
N LYS A 138 -31.59 -27.40 11.28
CA LYS A 138 -32.14 -28.74 11.50
C LYS A 138 -31.03 -29.77 11.72
N GLN A 139 -29.93 -29.66 10.98
CA GLN A 139 -28.76 -30.54 11.10
C GLN A 139 -27.89 -30.25 12.33
N GLN A 140 -28.07 -29.10 12.98
CA GLN A 140 -27.15 -28.57 14.00
C GLN A 140 -25.68 -28.56 13.51
N TYR A 141 -25.50 -28.20 12.24
CA TYR A 141 -24.19 -28.07 11.61
C TYR A 141 -24.27 -27.11 10.44
N GLY A 142 -23.33 -26.17 10.37
CA GLY A 142 -23.14 -25.32 9.21
C GLY A 142 -21.80 -24.60 9.23
N ARG A 143 -21.20 -24.41 8.06
CA ARG A 143 -19.99 -23.60 7.88
C ARG A 143 -20.20 -22.63 6.73
N ILE A 144 -20.08 -21.35 7.01
CA ILE A 144 -20.33 -20.28 6.04
C ILE A 144 -19.07 -19.44 5.90
N ILE A 145 -18.66 -19.20 4.65
CA ILE A 145 -17.57 -18.26 4.33
C ILE A 145 -18.13 -17.13 3.48
N ASN A 146 -17.91 -15.91 3.93
CA ASN A 146 -18.21 -14.70 3.18
C ASN A 146 -16.92 -14.05 2.68
N THR A 147 -16.91 -13.64 1.42
CA THR A 147 -15.71 -13.08 0.77
C THR A 147 -15.75 -11.56 0.75
N ALA A 148 -15.07 -10.92 1.70
CA ALA A 148 -14.76 -9.49 1.71
C ALA A 148 -13.53 -9.19 0.81
N SER A 149 -12.83 -8.09 1.06
CA SER A 149 -11.63 -7.68 0.33
C SER A 149 -10.85 -6.64 1.12
N ALA A 150 -9.57 -6.46 0.79
CA ALA A 150 -8.77 -5.34 1.30
C ALA A 150 -9.39 -3.98 0.94
N ALA A 151 -10.03 -3.86 -0.23
CA ALA A 151 -10.77 -2.66 -0.63
C ALA A 151 -11.95 -2.35 0.32
N GLY A 152 -12.63 -3.37 0.84
CA GLY A 152 -13.65 -3.20 1.88
C GLY A 152 -13.06 -2.81 3.23
N LEU A 153 -11.96 -3.43 3.62
CA LEU A 153 -11.32 -3.19 4.93
C LEU A 153 -10.67 -1.80 5.05
N TYR A 154 -10.02 -1.34 3.98
CA TYR A 154 -9.12 -0.19 4.02
C TYR A 154 -9.53 0.95 3.07
N GLY A 155 -10.55 0.72 2.24
CA GLY A 155 -10.91 1.61 1.14
C GLY A 155 -10.03 1.40 -0.10
N SER A 156 -10.59 1.77 -1.26
CA SER A 156 -9.88 1.77 -2.54
C SER A 156 -10.51 2.82 -3.45
N PHE A 157 -9.67 3.58 -4.17
CA PHE A 157 -10.15 4.66 -5.04
C PHE A 157 -10.99 4.10 -6.18
N GLY A 158 -12.15 4.69 -6.44
CA GLY A 158 -13.06 4.26 -7.51
C GLY A 158 -13.87 2.99 -7.21
N GLN A 159 -13.85 2.52 -5.96
CA GLN A 159 -14.53 1.28 -5.55
C GLN A 159 -15.50 1.49 -4.39
N THR A 160 -16.19 2.64 -4.31
CA THR A 160 -17.08 2.95 -3.17
C THR A 160 -18.21 1.92 -3.01
N ASN A 161 -18.87 1.52 -4.10
CA ASN A 161 -19.87 0.45 -4.14
C ASN A 161 -19.29 -0.89 -3.66
N TYR A 162 -18.15 -1.30 -4.23
CA TYR A 162 -17.51 -2.58 -3.94
C TYR A 162 -17.00 -2.64 -2.49
N ALA A 163 -16.34 -1.58 -2.01
CA ALA A 163 -15.87 -1.48 -0.63
C ALA A 163 -17.04 -1.56 0.35
N ALA A 164 -18.14 -0.84 0.08
CA ALA A 164 -19.35 -0.89 0.90
C ALA A 164 -19.94 -2.30 0.97
N ALA A 165 -20.13 -2.97 -0.17
CA ALA A 165 -20.64 -4.34 -0.22
C ALA A 165 -19.73 -5.32 0.53
N LYS A 166 -18.41 -5.22 0.33
CA LYS A 166 -17.41 -6.13 0.91
C LYS A 166 -17.25 -5.96 2.41
N LEU A 167 -17.31 -4.73 2.93
CA LEU A 167 -17.32 -4.51 4.38
C LEU A 167 -18.68 -4.84 5.00
N GLY A 168 -19.78 -4.68 4.25
CA GLY A 168 -21.12 -5.14 4.65
C GLY A 168 -21.17 -6.65 4.94
N LEU A 169 -20.43 -7.44 4.17
CA LEU A 169 -20.29 -8.89 4.41
C LEU A 169 -19.62 -9.22 5.75
N LEU A 170 -18.71 -8.38 6.27
CA LEU A 170 -18.12 -8.58 7.59
C LEU A 170 -19.17 -8.39 8.70
N GLY A 171 -19.99 -7.33 8.60
CA GLY A 171 -21.11 -7.10 9.51
C GLY A 171 -22.11 -8.26 9.48
N PHE A 172 -22.50 -8.69 8.27
CA PHE A 172 -23.36 -9.85 8.04
C PHE A 172 -22.80 -11.14 8.68
N THR A 173 -21.51 -11.42 8.48
CA THR A 173 -20.83 -12.59 9.06
C THR A 173 -20.91 -12.61 10.58
N ARG A 174 -20.67 -11.47 11.23
CA ARG A 174 -20.68 -11.38 12.70
C ARG A 174 -22.06 -11.63 13.29
N ALA A 175 -23.11 -11.11 12.64
CA ALA A 175 -24.49 -11.38 13.06
C ALA A 175 -24.81 -12.88 12.94
N LEU A 176 -24.51 -13.49 11.78
CA LEU A 176 -24.72 -14.93 11.56
C LEU A 176 -23.97 -15.80 12.57
N ALA A 177 -22.73 -15.44 12.90
CA ALA A 177 -21.94 -16.17 13.89
C ALA A 177 -22.62 -16.24 15.26
N LEU A 178 -23.26 -15.14 15.69
CA LEU A 178 -24.00 -15.08 16.95
C LEU A 178 -25.32 -15.86 16.87
N GLU A 179 -26.09 -15.70 15.79
CA GLU A 179 -27.36 -16.40 15.59
C GLU A 179 -27.18 -17.92 15.43
N GLY A 180 -26.07 -18.34 14.83
CA GLY A 180 -25.73 -19.73 14.55
C GLY A 180 -25.11 -20.50 15.71
N ALA A 181 -24.59 -19.81 16.73
CA ALA A 181 -23.76 -20.39 17.78
C ALA A 181 -24.41 -21.59 18.49
N LYS A 182 -25.68 -21.47 18.89
CA LYS A 182 -26.45 -22.53 19.58
C LYS A 182 -26.81 -23.73 18.71
N ARG A 183 -26.47 -23.70 17.42
CA ARG A 183 -26.75 -24.76 16.44
C ARG A 183 -25.49 -25.22 15.71
N ASN A 184 -24.30 -24.89 16.23
CA ASN A 184 -23.01 -25.22 15.60
C ASN A 184 -22.94 -24.79 14.12
N ILE A 185 -23.54 -23.63 13.84
CA ILE A 185 -23.40 -22.93 12.56
C ILE A 185 -22.36 -21.83 12.78
N LYS A 186 -21.24 -21.93 12.07
CA LYS A 186 -20.13 -20.98 12.14
C LYS A 186 -20.05 -20.18 10.84
N ALA A 187 -19.82 -18.89 10.95
CA ALA A 187 -19.64 -18.00 9.81
C ALA A 187 -18.34 -17.22 9.98
N ASN A 188 -17.44 -17.26 8.98
CA ASN A 188 -16.21 -16.48 8.98
C ASN A 188 -16.08 -15.68 7.68
N CYS A 189 -15.24 -14.66 7.70
CA CYS A 189 -15.02 -13.77 6.58
C CYS A 189 -13.55 -13.75 6.18
N ILE A 190 -13.29 -13.72 4.86
CA ILE A 190 -11.95 -13.66 4.30
C ILE A 190 -11.80 -12.43 3.39
N ALA A 191 -10.61 -11.85 3.35
CA ALA A 191 -10.16 -10.86 2.38
C ALA A 191 -9.01 -11.49 1.58
N PRO A 192 -9.32 -12.15 0.46
CA PRO A 192 -8.31 -12.86 -0.31
C PRO A 192 -7.53 -11.91 -1.22
N LEU A 193 -6.27 -12.26 -1.45
CA LEU A 193 -5.39 -11.69 -2.46
C LEU A 193 -4.96 -12.81 -3.42
N ALA A 194 -5.55 -12.82 -4.62
CA ALA A 194 -5.28 -13.81 -5.65
C ALA A 194 -5.32 -13.22 -7.06
N GLY A 195 -4.50 -13.77 -7.94
CA GLY A 195 -4.53 -13.59 -9.38
C GLY A 195 -5.76 -14.26 -9.97
N THR A 196 -6.68 -13.45 -10.49
CA THR A 196 -7.90 -13.88 -11.15
C THR A 196 -8.17 -12.93 -12.30
N ARG A 197 -9.15 -13.26 -13.15
CA ARG A 197 -9.64 -12.35 -14.20
C ARG A 197 -9.98 -10.94 -13.65
N MET A 198 -10.46 -10.84 -12.41
CA MET A 198 -10.78 -9.55 -11.78
C MET A 198 -9.54 -8.73 -11.39
N THR A 199 -8.44 -9.37 -11.00
CA THR A 199 -7.24 -8.67 -10.53
C THR A 199 -6.23 -8.37 -11.64
N GLN A 200 -6.38 -8.98 -12.82
CA GLN A 200 -5.61 -8.66 -14.04
C GLN A 200 -5.72 -7.20 -14.49
N THR A 201 -6.81 -6.51 -14.15
CA THR A 201 -6.99 -5.09 -14.52
C THR A 201 -6.10 -4.14 -13.71
N VAL A 202 -5.63 -4.58 -12.53
CA VAL A 202 -4.90 -3.74 -11.57
C VAL A 202 -3.53 -4.32 -11.18
N MET A 203 -3.20 -5.54 -11.61
CA MET A 203 -1.93 -6.21 -11.30
C MET A 203 -1.18 -6.59 -12.57
N PRO A 204 0.17 -6.48 -12.59
CA PRO A 204 0.98 -7.07 -13.66
C PRO A 204 0.76 -8.58 -13.77
N GLN A 205 0.82 -9.13 -14.99
CA GLN A 205 0.57 -10.54 -15.25
C GLN A 205 1.47 -11.47 -14.41
N GLU A 206 2.75 -11.13 -14.25
CA GLU A 206 3.70 -11.88 -13.41
C GLU A 206 3.22 -12.04 -11.95
N ILE A 207 2.56 -11.00 -11.41
CA ILE A 207 2.00 -11.02 -10.06
C ILE A 207 0.71 -11.82 -10.03
N VAL A 208 -0.14 -11.68 -11.05
CA VAL A 208 -1.35 -12.51 -11.21
C VAL A 208 -0.98 -14.01 -11.22
N ASP A 209 0.03 -14.38 -12.01
CA ASP A 209 0.48 -15.76 -12.13
C ASP A 209 1.10 -16.31 -10.84
N ALA A 210 1.78 -15.44 -10.08
CA ALA A 210 2.36 -15.79 -8.79
C ALA A 210 1.31 -15.92 -7.67
N LEU A 211 0.25 -15.12 -7.69
CA LEU A 211 -0.80 -15.10 -6.67
C LEU A 211 -1.86 -16.18 -6.91
N LYS A 212 -1.42 -17.43 -6.89
CA LYS A 212 -2.27 -18.59 -7.16
C LYS A 212 -3.49 -18.67 -6.21
N PRO A 213 -4.73 -18.84 -6.72
CA PRO A 213 -5.92 -19.07 -5.90
C PRO A 213 -5.79 -20.23 -4.89
N GLU A 214 -4.96 -21.21 -5.22
CA GLU A 214 -4.64 -22.37 -4.38
C GLU A 214 -3.95 -21.99 -3.05
N PHE A 215 -3.38 -20.79 -2.93
CA PHE A 215 -2.85 -20.29 -1.66
C PHE A 215 -3.94 -19.84 -0.68
N VAL A 216 -5.18 -19.64 -1.15
CA VAL A 216 -6.31 -19.23 -0.32
C VAL A 216 -7.16 -20.43 0.13
N ALA A 217 -7.32 -21.42 -0.76
CA ALA A 217 -8.19 -22.57 -0.52
C ALA A 217 -7.92 -23.34 0.81
N PRO A 218 -6.67 -23.52 1.28
CA PRO A 218 -6.42 -24.21 2.55
C PRO A 218 -7.03 -23.53 3.77
N LEU A 219 -7.00 -22.19 3.83
CA LEU A 219 -7.64 -21.44 4.92
C LEU A 219 -9.15 -21.64 4.91
N VAL A 220 -9.77 -21.52 3.73
CA VAL A 220 -11.21 -21.73 3.54
C VAL A 220 -11.60 -23.14 3.97
N GLY A 221 -10.82 -24.14 3.57
CA GLY A 221 -11.00 -25.51 4.03
C GLY A 221 -10.99 -25.61 5.55
N PHE A 222 -9.90 -25.16 6.20
CA PHE A 222 -9.78 -25.26 7.65
C PHE A 222 -10.93 -24.57 8.39
N LEU A 223 -11.33 -23.36 7.98
CA LEU A 223 -12.47 -22.64 8.57
C LEU A 223 -13.82 -23.37 8.38
N CYS A 224 -13.91 -24.28 7.41
CA CYS A 224 -15.08 -25.11 7.15
C CYS A 224 -14.98 -26.53 7.72
N HIS A 225 -13.95 -26.85 8.49
CA HIS A 225 -13.77 -28.17 9.09
C HIS A 225 -14.47 -28.27 10.47
N ASP A 226 -14.78 -29.50 10.88
CA ASP A 226 -15.45 -29.80 12.15
C ASP A 226 -14.62 -29.33 13.35
N SER A 227 -13.28 -29.46 13.26
CA SER A 227 -12.35 -29.10 14.32
C SER A 227 -12.05 -27.60 14.45
N CYS A 228 -12.51 -26.76 13.53
CA CYS A 228 -12.26 -25.33 13.61
C CYS A 228 -13.29 -24.68 14.55
N GLU A 229 -12.82 -23.97 15.57
CA GLU A 229 -13.67 -23.30 16.56
C GLU A 229 -13.99 -21.84 16.21
N ASP A 230 -13.21 -21.22 15.31
CA ASP A 230 -13.39 -19.83 14.92
C ASP A 230 -14.79 -19.60 14.30
N SER A 231 -15.45 -18.55 14.77
CA SER A 231 -16.71 -18.02 14.22
C SER A 231 -16.74 -16.50 14.42
N GLY A 232 -17.30 -15.77 13.47
CA GLY A 232 -17.38 -14.30 13.44
C GLY A 232 -16.05 -13.60 13.12
N GLN A 233 -15.05 -14.35 12.65
CA GLN A 233 -13.68 -13.87 12.49
C GLN A 233 -13.40 -13.33 11.08
N MET A 234 -12.38 -12.47 10.98
CA MET A 234 -11.92 -11.88 9.73
C MET A 234 -10.47 -12.25 9.46
N PHE A 235 -10.17 -12.74 8.27
CA PHE A 235 -8.81 -13.12 7.86
C PHE A 235 -8.39 -12.46 6.55
N GLU A 236 -7.16 -11.99 6.47
CA GLU A 236 -6.49 -11.70 5.20
C GLU A 236 -5.64 -12.90 4.78
N VAL A 237 -5.59 -13.18 3.47
CA VAL A 237 -4.93 -14.38 2.96
C VAL A 237 -4.45 -14.22 1.52
N GLY A 238 -3.22 -14.65 1.23
CA GLY A 238 -2.65 -14.67 -0.12
C GLY A 238 -1.17 -15.04 -0.10
N ALA A 239 -0.66 -15.59 -1.21
CA ALA A 239 0.76 -15.94 -1.36
C ALA A 239 1.35 -16.84 -0.24
N GLY A 240 0.52 -17.63 0.43
CA GLY A 240 0.94 -18.47 1.58
C GLY A 240 0.96 -17.76 2.93
N TRP A 241 0.63 -16.48 2.99
CA TRP A 241 0.44 -15.72 4.23
C TRP A 241 -1.03 -15.70 4.64
N ILE A 242 -1.29 -15.83 5.95
CA ILE A 242 -2.61 -15.76 6.57
C ILE A 242 -2.49 -14.90 7.84
N ALA A 243 -3.39 -13.94 8.02
CA ALA A 243 -3.50 -13.17 9.25
C ALA A 243 -4.95 -12.97 9.69
N LYS A 244 -5.16 -12.91 11.00
CA LYS A 244 -6.46 -12.62 11.63
C LYS A 244 -6.54 -11.13 12.00
N LEU A 245 -7.67 -10.49 11.72
CA LEU A 245 -7.91 -9.07 11.99
C LEU A 245 -8.90 -8.91 13.14
N ARG A 246 -8.73 -7.85 13.94
CA ARG A 246 -9.65 -7.46 15.03
C ARG A 246 -9.74 -5.95 15.17
N TRP A 247 -10.80 -5.48 15.85
CA TRP A 247 -10.94 -4.07 16.20
C TRP A 247 -10.10 -3.69 17.42
N GLN A 248 -9.64 -2.45 17.44
CA GLN A 248 -8.97 -1.82 18.57
C GLN A 248 -9.66 -0.47 18.82
N ARG A 249 -9.96 -0.17 20.08
CA ARG A 249 -10.59 1.08 20.51
C ARG A 249 -9.72 1.75 21.56
N THR A 250 -9.60 3.07 21.53
CA THR A 250 -8.96 3.85 22.61
C THR A 250 -9.79 3.77 23.89
N GLU A 251 -9.23 4.17 25.04
CA GLU A 251 -10.02 4.35 26.27
C GLU A 251 -11.07 5.48 26.13
N GLY A 252 -10.89 6.40 25.19
CA GLY A 252 -11.76 7.54 24.97
C GLY A 252 -11.63 8.62 26.06
N ALA A 253 -12.58 9.55 26.08
CA ALA A 253 -12.67 10.60 27.10
C ALA A 253 -14.14 10.82 27.48
N PHE A 254 -14.40 11.10 28.75
CA PHE A 254 -15.72 11.51 29.23
C PHE A 254 -15.83 13.03 29.31
N PHE A 255 -17.01 13.54 28.99
CA PHE A 255 -17.37 14.94 29.12
C PHE A 255 -18.54 15.08 30.09
N ASN A 256 -18.62 16.24 30.76
CA ASN A 256 -19.83 16.60 31.50
C ASN A 256 -20.93 17.04 30.52
N ALA A 257 -22.19 16.98 30.96
CA ALA A 257 -23.31 17.50 30.17
C ALA A 257 -23.08 18.99 29.82
N GLY A 258 -23.43 19.38 28.59
CA GLY A 258 -23.24 20.74 28.09
C GLY A 258 -21.86 21.06 27.51
N PHE A 259 -20.99 20.06 27.31
CA PHE A 259 -19.71 20.24 26.64
C PHE A 259 -19.87 20.75 25.19
N SER A 260 -18.92 21.56 24.75
CA SER A 260 -18.86 22.18 23.44
C SER A 260 -17.95 21.40 22.47
N PRO A 261 -18.00 21.69 21.16
CA PRO A 261 -17.01 21.19 20.21
C PRO A 261 -15.56 21.59 20.57
N ASP A 262 -15.35 22.75 21.19
CA ASP A 262 -14.03 23.18 21.64
C ASP A 262 -13.49 22.32 22.79
N ASP A 263 -14.37 21.85 23.68
CA ASP A 263 -14.01 20.88 24.72
C ASP A 263 -13.55 19.56 24.09
N VAL A 264 -14.26 19.07 23.06
CA VAL A 264 -13.86 17.86 22.31
C VAL A 264 -12.48 18.06 21.67
N LYS A 265 -12.27 19.19 21.00
CA LYS A 265 -10.98 19.54 20.38
C LYS A 265 -9.85 19.58 21.42
N SER A 266 -10.11 20.13 22.60
CA SER A 266 -9.13 20.18 23.70
C SER A 266 -8.72 18.79 24.19
N GLN A 267 -9.64 17.82 24.15
CA GLN A 267 -9.43 16.43 24.55
C GLN A 267 -9.10 15.49 23.38
N TRP A 268 -8.98 15.99 22.15
CA TRP A 268 -8.78 15.14 20.97
C TRP A 268 -7.52 14.28 21.07
N GLY A 269 -6.47 14.80 21.71
CA GLY A 269 -5.25 14.05 22.00
C GLY A 269 -5.50 12.80 22.85
N THR A 270 -6.40 12.89 23.84
CA THR A 270 -6.82 11.75 24.68
C THR A 270 -7.73 10.79 23.92
N ILE A 271 -8.72 11.33 23.19
CA ILE A 271 -9.69 10.52 22.42
C ILE A 271 -8.97 9.64 21.38
N SER A 272 -7.93 10.19 20.74
CA SER A 272 -7.16 9.51 19.70
C SER A 272 -5.90 8.78 20.18
N ASP A 273 -5.74 8.63 21.51
CA ASP A 273 -4.58 7.96 22.11
C ASP A 273 -4.73 6.44 22.11
N PHE A 274 -3.95 5.75 21.28
CA PHE A 274 -3.86 4.29 21.21
C PHE A 274 -2.77 3.69 22.10
N THR A 275 -2.17 4.44 23.04
CA THR A 275 -1.23 3.87 24.03
C THR A 275 -1.93 2.99 25.07
N ARG A 276 -3.21 3.27 25.34
CA ARG A 276 -4.10 2.41 26.12
C ARG A 276 -5.33 2.07 25.31
N VAL A 277 -5.57 0.78 25.14
CA VAL A 277 -6.54 0.29 24.18
C VAL A 277 -7.35 -0.86 24.74
N GLN A 278 -8.53 -1.01 24.16
CA GLN A 278 -9.44 -2.10 24.38
C GLN A 278 -9.64 -2.86 23.08
N TYR A 279 -9.98 -4.14 23.20
CA TYR A 279 -10.30 -5.02 22.06
C TYR A 279 -11.76 -5.45 22.21
N PRO A 280 -12.73 -4.57 21.92
CA PRO A 280 -14.14 -4.92 22.06
C PRO A 280 -14.51 -6.01 21.04
N GLU A 281 -15.19 -7.04 21.52
CA GLU A 281 -15.63 -8.18 20.71
C GLU A 281 -17.16 -8.28 20.64
N THR A 282 -17.86 -7.71 21.63
CA THR A 282 -19.31 -7.73 21.74
C THR A 282 -19.92 -6.32 21.79
N THR A 283 -21.22 -6.21 21.53
CA THR A 283 -21.95 -4.95 21.72
C THR A 283 -21.96 -4.52 23.18
N GLN A 284 -21.94 -5.47 24.11
CA GLN A 284 -21.87 -5.24 25.56
C GLN A 284 -20.57 -4.52 25.93
N ASP A 285 -19.42 -4.93 25.38
CA ASP A 285 -18.13 -4.26 25.59
C ASP A 285 -18.16 -2.78 25.18
N SER A 286 -19.01 -2.45 24.21
CA SER A 286 -19.21 -1.06 23.80
C SER A 286 -19.93 -0.24 24.87
N MET A 287 -20.87 -0.86 25.58
CA MET A 287 -21.73 -0.22 26.57
C MET A 287 -21.10 -0.11 27.96
N VAL A 288 -20.17 -1.00 28.34
CA VAL A 288 -19.56 -1.03 29.69
C VAL A 288 -19.07 0.35 30.13
N ALA A 289 -18.30 1.04 29.28
CA ALA A 289 -17.77 2.37 29.62
C ALA A 289 -18.90 3.39 29.89
N VAL A 290 -19.95 3.38 29.08
CA VAL A 290 -21.08 4.30 29.21
C VAL A 290 -21.90 3.99 30.47
N MET A 291 -22.18 2.72 30.74
CA MET A 291 -22.95 2.30 31.92
C MET A 291 -22.20 2.62 33.22
N SER A 292 -20.90 2.31 33.30
CA SER A 292 -20.07 2.68 34.45
C SER A 292 -20.11 4.18 34.72
N ARG A 293 -20.08 5.00 33.67
CA ARG A 293 -20.18 6.46 33.80
C ARG A 293 -21.54 6.92 34.29
N LEU A 294 -22.64 6.29 33.84
CA LEU A 294 -23.98 6.62 34.31
C LEU A 294 -24.14 6.36 35.81
N ASP A 295 -23.57 5.29 36.34
CA ASP A 295 -23.62 4.98 37.78
C ASP A 295 -22.78 5.97 38.60
N GLU A 296 -21.63 6.42 38.07
CA GLU A 296 -20.86 7.52 38.67
C GLU A 296 -21.66 8.83 38.68
N MET A 297 -22.37 9.16 37.59
CA MET A 297 -23.20 10.37 37.53
C MET A 297 -24.36 10.30 38.53
N LYS A 298 -25.04 9.14 38.65
CA LYS A 298 -26.11 8.93 39.64
C LYS A 298 -25.63 9.07 41.09
N SER A 299 -24.37 8.74 41.35
CA SER A 299 -23.72 8.94 42.66
C SER A 299 -23.15 10.35 42.86
N GLY A 300 -23.48 11.30 41.98
CA GLY A 300 -23.07 12.70 42.09
C GLY A 300 -21.62 12.98 41.71
N LYS A 301 -20.90 12.01 41.12
CA LYS A 301 -19.50 12.20 40.72
C LYS A 301 -19.40 12.91 39.37
N ALA A 302 -18.72 14.05 39.37
CA ALA A 302 -18.30 14.75 38.16
C ALA A 302 -17.48 13.84 37.23
N ALA A 303 -17.36 14.20 35.94
CA ALA A 303 -16.51 13.44 35.02
C ALA A 303 -15.09 13.35 35.62
N PRO A 304 -14.44 12.17 35.55
CA PRO A 304 -13.05 12.07 35.95
C PRO A 304 -12.30 13.18 35.24
N ALA A 305 -11.54 13.99 35.99
CA ALA A 305 -10.62 14.93 35.37
C ALA A 305 -9.79 14.16 34.34
N PRO A 306 -9.49 14.73 33.17
CA PRO A 306 -8.73 14.05 32.13
C PRO A 306 -7.54 13.37 32.80
N LYS A 307 -7.50 12.03 32.80
CA LYS A 307 -6.31 11.32 33.27
C LYS A 307 -5.22 11.82 32.34
N ALA A 308 -4.32 12.65 32.86
CA ALA A 308 -3.09 12.97 32.16
C ALA A 308 -2.54 11.63 31.69
N ALA A 309 -2.30 11.49 30.38
CA ALA A 309 -1.67 10.29 29.81
C ALA A 309 -0.60 9.83 30.79
N ALA A 310 -0.73 8.61 31.31
CA ALA A 310 0.15 8.14 32.38
C ALA A 310 1.57 8.39 31.91
N ALA A 311 2.33 9.12 32.73
CA ALA A 311 3.75 9.17 32.53
C ALA A 311 4.24 7.71 32.51
N PRO A 312 5.01 7.29 31.50
CA PRO A 312 5.67 5.99 31.58
C PRO A 312 6.43 5.94 32.92
N GLN A 313 6.29 4.83 33.64
CA GLN A 313 7.00 4.59 34.90
C GLN A 313 8.46 5.03 34.76
N ALA A 314 8.87 5.95 35.63
CA ALA A 314 10.21 6.50 35.64
C ALA A 314 11.21 5.39 35.96
N ALA A 315 12.04 5.02 34.98
CA ALA A 315 13.34 4.44 35.26
C ALA A 315 14.17 5.47 36.05
N PRO A 316 15.04 5.03 36.98
CA PRO A 316 15.71 5.91 37.92
C PRO A 316 16.53 6.96 37.19
N ALA A 317 16.50 8.18 37.71
CA ALA A 317 17.22 9.31 37.15
C ALA A 317 18.74 9.05 37.18
N PRO A 318 19.46 9.33 36.08
CA PRO A 318 20.85 9.71 36.15
C PRO A 318 21.02 11.21 35.95
N ALA A 319 21.97 11.71 36.73
CA ALA A 319 22.60 13.02 36.81
C ALA A 319 22.68 13.87 35.53
N ALA A 320 22.76 15.18 35.79
CA ALA A 320 23.11 16.22 34.85
C ALA A 320 24.44 15.95 34.12
N GLY A 321 24.43 16.11 32.79
CA GLY A 321 25.62 16.27 31.93
C GLY A 321 26.05 15.03 31.13
N GLY A 322 25.77 15.01 29.82
CA GLY A 322 26.47 14.16 28.83
C GLY A 322 25.60 13.21 27.98
N ALA A 323 25.62 13.39 26.65
CA ALA A 323 25.10 12.54 25.55
C ALA A 323 23.63 12.07 25.61
N SER A 324 22.79 12.50 24.64
CA SER A 324 21.33 12.21 24.67
C SER A 324 20.95 10.76 24.35
N GLY A 325 21.91 9.93 23.92
CA GLY A 325 21.71 8.51 23.60
C GLY A 325 20.82 8.27 22.36
N LEU A 326 20.55 9.31 21.57
CA LEU A 326 19.76 9.25 20.34
C LEU A 326 20.64 8.86 19.15
N LYS A 327 20.15 7.97 18.29
CA LYS A 327 20.87 7.57 17.07
C LYS A 327 20.86 8.69 16.01
N SER A 328 19.90 9.60 16.06
CA SER A 328 19.84 10.77 15.18
C SER A 328 21.00 11.74 15.34
N GLU A 329 21.74 11.74 16.45
CA GLU A 329 22.84 12.68 16.67
C GLU A 329 23.91 12.58 15.57
N LYS A 330 24.24 11.36 15.14
CA LYS A 330 25.18 11.14 14.04
C LYS A 330 24.66 11.69 12.71
N LEU A 331 23.36 11.59 12.42
CA LEU A 331 22.77 12.20 11.22
C LEU A 331 22.96 13.71 11.24
N PHE A 332 22.71 14.29 12.41
CA PHE A 332 23.06 15.64 12.80
C PHE A 332 24.46 16.09 12.38
N GLN A 333 25.45 15.36 12.88
CA GLN A 333 26.86 15.61 12.66
C GLN A 333 27.26 15.46 11.19
N LEU A 334 26.74 14.44 10.50
CA LEU A 334 26.96 14.23 9.07
C LEU A 334 26.41 15.39 8.23
N MET A 335 25.20 15.85 8.53
CA MET A 335 24.61 17.01 7.85
C MET A 335 25.42 18.29 8.11
N SER A 336 25.92 18.51 9.33
CA SER A 336 26.79 19.65 9.65
C SER A 336 28.08 19.61 8.84
N ALA A 337 28.76 18.46 8.83
CA ALA A 337 29.98 18.26 8.08
C ALA A 337 29.76 18.48 6.56
N TYR A 338 28.61 18.06 6.03
CA TYR A 338 28.27 18.32 4.63
C TYR A 338 28.14 19.82 4.32
N LEU A 339 27.46 20.59 5.18
CA LEU A 339 27.35 22.05 5.04
C LEU A 339 28.71 22.75 5.13
N GLU A 340 29.59 22.28 6.03
CA GLU A 340 30.88 22.90 6.30
C GLU A 340 31.97 22.53 5.30
N HIS A 341 31.92 21.33 4.73
CA HIS A 341 33.08 20.76 4.04
C HIS A 341 32.88 20.49 2.55
N THR A 342 31.66 20.60 2.04
CA THR A 342 31.36 20.37 0.62
C THR A 342 30.88 21.65 -0.10
N PRO A 343 31.30 21.88 -1.36
CA PRO A 343 30.81 23.02 -2.15
C PRO A 343 29.29 23.02 -2.35
N ALA A 344 28.68 21.83 -2.45
CA ALA A 344 27.24 21.69 -2.61
C ALA A 344 26.47 22.04 -1.31
N GLY A 345 27.05 21.71 -0.15
CA GLY A 345 26.53 22.09 1.17
C GLY A 345 26.60 23.59 1.42
N THR A 346 27.71 24.25 1.08
CA THR A 346 27.87 25.71 1.27
C THR A 346 26.92 26.55 0.40
N GLU A 347 26.43 26.01 -0.71
CA GLU A 347 25.45 26.66 -1.60
C GLU A 347 23.99 26.34 -1.24
N LEU A 348 23.75 25.40 -0.30
CA LEU A 348 22.42 24.97 0.10
C LEU A 348 21.57 26.11 0.71
N PRO A 349 22.12 27.00 1.57
CA PRO A 349 21.35 28.10 2.15
C PRO A 349 20.74 29.04 1.13
N LYS A 350 21.48 29.36 0.05
CA LYS A 350 20.99 30.22 -1.04
C LYS A 350 19.80 29.62 -1.79
N LYS A 351 19.71 28.29 -1.84
CA LYS A 351 18.62 27.56 -2.52
C LYS A 351 17.39 27.38 -1.66
N VAL A 352 17.57 27.23 -0.35
CA VAL A 352 16.48 26.90 0.58
C VAL A 352 15.92 28.16 1.24
N GLY A 353 16.79 28.99 1.83
CA GLY A 353 16.41 30.25 2.47
C GLY A 353 15.37 30.08 3.57
N ALA A 354 15.56 29.09 4.46
CA ALA A 354 14.65 28.79 5.56
C ALA A 354 15.39 28.20 6.76
N THR A 355 14.85 28.41 7.96
CA THR A 355 15.35 27.83 9.21
C THR A 355 14.37 26.76 9.71
N PHE A 356 14.89 25.59 10.09
CA PHE A 356 14.09 24.45 10.54
C PHE A 356 14.47 24.02 11.95
N HIS A 357 13.47 23.75 12.79
CA HIS A 357 13.67 23.10 14.09
C HIS A 357 13.26 21.64 14.03
N PHE A 358 14.04 20.76 14.65
CA PHE A 358 13.76 19.35 14.79
C PHE A 358 13.67 19.00 16.27
N ASP A 359 12.49 18.54 16.69
CA ASP A 359 12.22 18.03 18.02
C ASP A 359 12.24 16.50 17.97
N ILE A 360 13.36 15.90 18.39
CA ILE A 360 13.56 14.44 18.36
C ILE A 360 13.09 13.83 19.67
N LEU A 361 12.16 12.88 19.57
CA LEU A 361 11.56 12.16 20.68
C LEU A 361 12.19 10.77 20.81
N LYS A 362 12.35 10.26 22.03
CA LYS A 362 12.83 8.88 22.25
C LYS A 362 11.70 7.86 22.02
N ALA A 363 10.46 8.26 22.26
CA ALA A 363 9.28 7.43 22.03
C ALA A 363 8.07 8.24 21.53
N LYS A 364 7.16 7.56 20.84
CA LYS A 364 5.93 8.16 20.31
C LYS A 364 5.06 8.63 21.49
N GLY A 365 4.54 9.86 21.41
CA GLY A 365 3.68 10.45 22.45
C GLY A 365 4.43 11.22 23.56
N GLN A 366 5.77 11.26 23.52
CA GLN A 366 6.57 12.06 24.45
C GLN A 366 6.26 13.56 24.29
N LYS A 367 6.03 14.27 25.41
CA LYS A 367 5.62 15.69 25.42
C LYS A 367 6.77 16.66 25.15
N GLN A 368 7.97 16.37 25.69
CA GLN A 368 9.16 17.19 25.54
C GLN A 368 10.19 16.48 24.65
N PRO A 369 10.85 17.17 23.70
CA PRO A 369 11.92 16.59 22.91
C PRO A 369 13.05 16.05 23.81
N THR A 370 13.61 14.90 23.44
CA THR A 370 14.82 14.35 24.07
C THR A 370 16.05 15.15 23.63
N ALA A 371 16.05 15.60 22.37
CA ALA A 371 16.97 16.61 21.88
C ALA A 371 16.24 17.47 20.85
N SER A 372 16.59 18.75 20.79
CA SER A 372 16.17 19.66 19.73
C SER A 372 17.37 20.09 18.92
N TRP A 373 17.17 20.32 17.62
CA TRP A 373 18.21 20.70 16.68
C TRP A 373 17.68 21.82 15.79
N THR A 374 18.54 22.76 15.43
CA THR A 374 18.23 23.82 14.48
C THR A 374 19.09 23.64 13.25
N ILE A 375 18.45 23.54 12.07
CA ILE A 375 19.11 23.62 10.78
C ILE A 375 18.79 24.99 10.19
N ASP A 376 19.73 25.92 10.25
CA ASP A 376 19.59 27.24 9.67
C ASP A 376 20.16 27.25 8.25
N LEU A 377 19.29 27.31 7.25
CA LEU A 377 19.64 27.49 5.84
C LEU A 377 19.22 28.87 5.33
N LYS A 378 19.13 29.85 6.23
CA LYS A 378 18.86 31.26 5.92
C LYS A 378 20.13 32.11 6.02
N ALA A 379 21.02 31.77 6.95
CA ALA A 379 22.35 32.37 7.06
C ALA A 379 23.25 32.00 5.87
N SER A 380 24.21 32.87 5.53
CA SER A 380 25.02 32.78 4.30
C SER A 380 25.83 31.49 4.12
N LYS A 381 26.19 30.80 5.22
CA LYS A 381 26.98 29.56 5.18
C LYS A 381 26.18 28.30 5.55
N GLY A 382 24.98 28.47 6.11
CA GLY A 382 24.21 27.37 6.69
C GLY A 382 24.86 26.84 7.97
N ALA A 383 24.06 26.45 8.95
CA ALA A 383 24.59 25.90 10.19
C ALA A 383 23.61 24.90 10.80
N ILE A 384 24.16 23.91 11.50
CA ILE A 384 23.38 23.03 12.36
C ILE A 384 23.84 23.21 13.80
N ALA A 385 22.89 23.51 14.68
CA ALA A 385 23.15 23.73 16.10
C ALA A 385 22.27 22.82 16.95
N THR A 386 22.79 22.41 18.10
CA THR A 386 21.99 21.78 19.13
C THR A 386 21.09 22.83 19.80
N GLY A 387 19.90 22.40 20.21
CA GLY A 387 18.85 23.25 20.75
C GLY A 387 18.03 24.00 19.69
N LYS A 388 17.04 24.76 20.17
CA LYS A 388 16.24 25.69 19.35
C LYS A 388 16.94 27.05 19.34
N GLN A 389 17.49 27.41 18.19
CA GLN A 389 18.13 28.71 17.96
C GLN A 389 17.20 29.59 17.12
N GLY A 390 16.99 30.84 17.56
CA GLY A 390 16.14 31.81 16.88
C GLY A 390 14.71 31.31 16.59
N THR A 391 14.05 31.95 15.62
CA THR A 391 12.71 31.56 15.15
C THR A 391 12.82 30.67 13.91
N ALA A 392 12.22 29.48 13.94
CA ALA A 392 12.14 28.61 12.76
C ALA A 392 10.95 28.94 11.87
N ASP A 393 11.13 28.78 10.55
CA ASP A 393 10.05 28.83 9.57
C ASP A 393 9.16 27.57 9.65
N ALA A 394 9.74 26.41 9.98
CA ALA A 394 9.00 25.19 10.27
C ALA A 394 9.67 24.34 11.36
N THR A 395 8.85 23.67 12.17
CA THR A 395 9.30 22.74 13.21
C THR A 395 8.77 21.35 12.93
N PHE A 396 9.66 20.36 12.90
CA PHE A 396 9.35 18.94 12.73
C PHE A 396 9.52 18.23 14.07
N ALA A 397 8.51 17.51 14.53
CA ALA A 397 8.61 16.66 15.71
C ALA A 397 8.34 15.20 15.34
N MET A 398 9.26 14.29 15.68
CA MET A 398 9.13 12.87 15.40
C MET A 398 10.03 12.02 16.31
N VAL A 399 9.80 10.71 16.34
CA VAL A 399 10.62 9.77 17.11
C VAL A 399 11.96 9.55 16.39
N ASP A 400 13.03 9.32 17.17
CA ASP A 400 14.40 9.07 16.70
C ASP A 400 14.46 8.07 15.53
N GLY A 401 13.81 6.91 15.68
CA GLY A 401 13.74 5.88 14.63
C GLY A 401 12.99 6.30 13.36
N ASP A 402 11.95 7.15 13.49
CA ASP A 402 11.22 7.67 12.34
C ASP A 402 12.03 8.73 11.60
N PHE A 403 12.74 9.61 12.33
CA PHE A 403 13.68 10.57 11.73
C PHE A 403 14.78 9.85 10.96
N ILE A 404 15.37 8.80 11.55
CA ILE A 404 16.36 7.97 10.87
C ILE A 404 15.77 7.32 9.63
N SER A 405 14.56 6.75 9.73
CA SER A 405 13.90 6.13 8.58
C SER A 405 13.61 7.14 7.46
N VAL A 406 13.31 8.39 7.82
CA VAL A 406 13.15 9.49 6.85
C VAL A 406 14.49 9.83 6.18
N CYS A 407 15.57 10.01 6.94
CA CYS A 407 16.90 10.33 6.40
C CYS A 407 17.50 9.18 5.57
N LEU A 408 17.21 7.92 5.93
CA LEU A 408 17.60 6.73 5.15
C LEU A 408 16.69 6.48 3.93
N GLY A 409 15.65 7.30 3.73
CA GLY A 409 14.67 7.13 2.64
C GLY A 409 13.77 5.90 2.78
N LYS A 410 13.74 5.25 3.95
CA LYS A 410 12.87 4.10 4.27
C LYS A 410 11.45 4.52 4.63
N LEU A 411 11.26 5.76 5.09
CA LEU A 411 9.97 6.34 5.43
C LEU A 411 9.80 7.66 4.68
N ASN A 412 8.78 7.77 3.83
CA ASN A 412 8.49 9.02 3.12
C ASN A 412 7.99 10.09 4.14
N PRO A 413 8.51 11.33 4.12
CA PRO A 413 8.12 12.38 5.07
C PRO A 413 6.63 12.76 5.03
N GLN A 414 6.02 12.79 3.83
CA GLN A 414 4.59 13.09 3.68
C GLN A 414 3.75 11.95 4.24
N ILE A 415 4.15 10.69 4.00
CA ILE A 415 3.52 9.52 4.61
C ILE A 415 3.70 9.54 6.13
N ALA A 416 4.88 9.89 6.64
CA ALA A 416 5.14 10.02 8.07
C ALA A 416 4.21 11.07 8.70
N PHE A 417 3.99 12.19 8.02
CA PHE A 417 3.05 13.23 8.45
C PHE A 417 1.60 12.74 8.43
N MET A 418 1.15 12.14 7.32
CA MET A 418 -0.20 11.58 7.19
C MET A 418 -0.50 10.46 8.20
N GLN A 419 0.50 9.66 8.57
CA GLN A 419 0.41 8.60 9.58
C GLN A 419 0.59 9.11 11.02
N GLY A 420 0.78 10.42 11.22
CA GLY A 420 1.00 11.04 12.53
C GLY A 420 2.33 10.65 13.21
N LYS A 421 3.27 10.07 12.45
CA LYS A 421 4.65 9.77 12.91
C LYS A 421 5.55 11.02 12.89
N MET A 422 5.22 11.97 12.02
CA MET A 422 5.84 13.29 11.95
C MET A 422 4.78 14.36 12.21
N LYS A 423 5.05 15.32 13.09
CA LYS A 423 4.24 16.52 13.26
C LYS A 423 5.00 17.71 12.70
N ILE A 424 4.30 18.56 11.95
CA ILE A 424 4.85 19.79 11.37
C ILE A 424 4.10 20.96 11.98
N LYS A 425 4.84 21.97 12.46
CA LYS A 425 4.32 23.26 12.90
C LYS A 425 5.01 24.38 12.14
N GLY A 426 4.36 25.55 12.03
CA GLY A 426 4.89 26.71 11.33
C GLY A 426 4.43 26.79 9.87
N ASN A 427 5.24 27.41 9.02
CA ASN A 427 4.90 27.69 7.63
C ASN A 427 5.01 26.42 6.77
N MET A 428 3.86 25.91 6.31
CA MET A 428 3.82 24.68 5.49
C MET A 428 4.58 24.81 4.15
N LYS A 429 4.61 26.00 3.53
CA LYS A 429 5.39 26.23 2.32
C LYS A 429 6.89 26.16 2.59
N ALA A 430 7.34 26.65 3.74
CA ALA A 430 8.72 26.47 4.19
C ALA A 430 9.00 25.00 4.53
N ALA A 431 8.09 24.32 5.23
CA ALA A 431 8.22 22.90 5.59
C ALA A 431 8.42 22.01 4.35
N THR A 432 7.73 22.29 3.24
CA THR A 432 7.92 21.54 1.97
C THR A 432 9.29 21.74 1.33
N LYS A 433 10.07 22.74 1.76
CA LYS A 433 11.45 22.91 1.29
C LYS A 433 12.43 21.94 1.96
N PHE A 434 12.08 21.39 3.14
CA PHE A 434 12.90 20.38 3.80
C PHE A 434 12.57 18.99 3.25
N THR A 435 13.30 18.55 2.23
CA THR A 435 13.12 17.24 1.60
C THR A 435 14.33 16.33 1.79
N PRO A 436 14.18 14.99 1.75
CA PRO A 436 15.29 14.06 1.92
C PRO A 436 16.43 14.24 0.90
N GLU A 437 16.19 14.93 -0.21
CA GLU A 437 17.19 15.24 -1.23
C GLU A 437 18.04 16.49 -0.92
N LEU A 438 17.73 17.25 0.14
CA LEU A 438 18.54 18.40 0.55
C LEU A 438 19.96 17.99 0.94
N PHE A 439 20.10 16.81 1.53
CA PHE A 439 21.36 16.22 1.92
C PHE A 439 21.62 14.95 1.09
N PRO A 440 22.88 14.55 0.86
CA PRO A 440 23.18 13.27 0.25
C PRO A 440 22.56 12.10 1.03
N GLY A 441 22.25 11.01 0.34
CA GLY A 441 21.69 9.83 1.00
C GLY A 441 22.65 9.25 2.03
N ILE A 442 22.20 9.11 3.27
CA ILE A 442 22.94 8.44 4.36
C ILE A 442 22.61 6.95 4.33
N THR A 443 23.61 6.07 4.49
CA THR A 443 23.39 4.61 4.57
C THR A 443 23.37 4.11 6.02
N ALA A 444 22.77 2.94 6.26
CA ALA A 444 22.78 2.32 7.59
C ALA A 444 24.22 2.03 8.07
N GLU A 445 25.12 1.61 7.16
CA GLU A 445 26.52 1.32 7.52
C GLU A 445 27.25 2.57 8.04
N MET A 446 26.93 3.76 7.53
CA MET A 446 27.51 5.02 8.00
C MET A 446 27.12 5.33 9.46
N LEU A 447 26.03 4.77 9.97
CA LEU A 447 25.55 5.01 11.34
C LEU A 447 26.12 4.01 12.35
N GLU A 448 26.57 2.84 11.88
CA GLU A 448 27.06 1.74 12.71
C GLU A 448 28.57 1.83 13.03
N GLY A 449 29.34 2.69 12.34
CA GLY A 449 30.78 2.89 12.55
C GLY A 449 31.18 4.19 13.30
N PRO A 450 32.49 4.44 13.47
CA PRO A 450 33.04 5.70 14.01
C PRO A 450 32.61 6.92 13.19
N ILE A 451 32.33 8.03 13.85
CA ILE A 451 31.76 9.23 13.18
C ILE A 451 32.76 9.85 12.19
N GLU A 452 34.05 9.78 12.48
CA GLU A 452 35.13 10.34 11.66
C GLU A 452 35.19 9.64 10.28
N ALA A 453 35.12 8.31 10.28
CA ALA A 453 35.08 7.50 9.06
C ALA A 453 33.78 7.73 8.26
N ALA A 454 32.66 7.94 8.97
CA ALA A 454 31.38 8.27 8.35
C ALA A 454 31.42 9.66 7.69
N ILE A 455 32.01 10.67 8.34
CA ILE A 455 32.18 12.02 7.78
C ILE A 455 33.09 11.99 6.54
N GLU A 456 34.20 11.24 6.57
CA GLU A 456 35.08 11.10 5.41
C GLU A 456 34.33 10.48 4.23
N LYS A 457 33.57 9.40 4.45
CA LYS A 457 32.76 8.76 3.42
C LYS A 457 31.63 9.67 2.90
N TYR A 458 31.09 10.53 3.77
CA TYR A 458 29.94 11.39 3.46
C TYR A 458 30.31 12.72 2.79
N THR A 459 31.48 13.28 3.12
CA THR A 459 31.96 14.58 2.60
C THR A 459 33.09 14.44 1.59
N GLY A 460 33.75 13.28 1.54
CA GLY A 460 34.96 13.07 0.75
C GLY A 460 36.21 13.71 1.35
N LYS A 461 36.16 14.25 2.58
CA LYS A 461 37.30 14.90 3.26
C LYS A 461 37.66 14.20 4.56
N LYS A 462 38.96 13.96 4.78
CA LYS A 462 39.50 13.53 6.07
C LYS A 462 39.37 14.64 7.10
N VAL A 463 38.80 14.31 8.25
CA VAL A 463 38.75 15.23 9.40
C VAL A 463 39.97 14.94 10.29
N GLY A 464 41.00 15.79 10.17
CA GLY A 464 42.16 15.81 11.06
C GLY A 464 43.52 15.87 10.34
N GLY A 465 44.15 17.05 10.35
CA GLY A 465 45.60 17.23 10.27
C GLY A 465 46.23 17.67 8.94
N GLY A 466 46.55 18.97 8.83
CA GLY A 466 47.73 19.45 8.09
C GLY A 466 47.55 19.81 6.61
N ALA A 467 48.07 20.98 6.24
CA ALA A 467 48.03 21.60 4.91
C ALA A 467 48.72 20.79 3.80
N SER A 468 48.19 20.84 2.57
CA SER A 468 48.87 21.44 1.40
C SER A 468 48.06 21.27 0.10
N SER A 469 47.96 22.38 -0.64
CA SER A 469 47.83 22.55 -2.11
C SER A 469 47.55 21.35 -3.02
N SER A 470 46.59 21.49 -3.93
CA SER A 470 46.91 21.83 -5.34
C SER A 470 45.64 22.06 -6.17
N SER A 471 45.67 23.15 -6.92
CA SER A 471 44.74 23.58 -7.97
C SER A 471 44.60 22.58 -9.12
N SER A 472 43.42 22.51 -9.72
CA SER A 472 43.29 22.68 -11.18
C SER A 472 41.86 23.01 -11.58
N SER A 473 41.72 24.17 -12.19
CA SER A 473 40.59 24.62 -12.98
C SER A 473 40.48 23.78 -14.26
N ALA A 474 39.27 23.39 -14.65
CA ALA A 474 38.94 23.20 -16.06
C ALA A 474 37.45 23.35 -16.29
N SER A 475 37.08 24.49 -16.88
CA SER A 475 35.86 24.68 -17.65
C SER A 475 35.95 23.90 -18.96
N ALA A 476 34.88 23.23 -19.39
CA ALA A 476 34.59 23.06 -20.81
C ALA A 476 33.11 22.70 -21.02
N ALA A 477 32.38 23.61 -21.68
CA ALA A 477 31.24 23.27 -22.51
C ALA A 477 31.77 22.85 -23.89
N GLY A 478 31.18 21.83 -24.50
CA GLY A 478 31.49 21.41 -25.86
C GLY A 478 30.75 20.13 -26.23
N GLY A 479 29.84 20.22 -27.20
CA GLY A 479 29.18 19.05 -27.78
C GLY A 479 30.10 18.32 -28.75
N SER A 480 30.16 17.01 -28.62
CA SER A 480 30.58 16.09 -29.67
C SER A 480 29.64 14.88 -29.66
N ASP A 481 29.31 14.34 -30.83
CA ASP A 481 28.51 13.13 -31.01
C ASP A 481 29.28 11.83 -30.61
N ASP A 482 30.28 11.95 -29.73
CA ASP A 482 31.01 10.82 -29.19
C ASP A 482 30.29 10.26 -27.96
N ILE A 483 29.68 9.10 -28.16
CA ILE A 483 29.00 8.34 -27.12
C ILE A 483 30.03 7.84 -26.11
N SER A 484 29.81 8.13 -24.82
CA SER A 484 30.72 7.76 -23.74
C SER A 484 30.83 6.23 -23.57
N ALA A 485 31.96 5.76 -23.05
CA ALA A 485 32.14 4.34 -22.70
C ALA A 485 31.09 3.86 -21.67
N ALA A 486 30.67 4.75 -20.77
CA ALA A 486 29.61 4.48 -19.79
C ALA A 486 28.25 4.28 -20.46
N ALA A 487 27.93 5.06 -21.50
CA ALA A 487 26.72 4.88 -22.29
C ALA A 487 26.74 3.55 -23.05
N LYS A 488 27.86 3.18 -23.69
CA LYS A 488 27.99 1.90 -24.44
C LYS A 488 27.83 0.65 -23.56
N ALA A 489 28.10 0.77 -22.26
CA ALA A 489 27.98 -0.34 -21.31
C ALA A 489 26.53 -0.60 -20.82
N LEU A 490 25.59 0.29 -21.13
CA LEU A 490 24.17 0.14 -20.75
C LEU A 490 23.42 -0.78 -21.72
N LYS A 491 22.52 -1.62 -21.19
CA LYS A 491 21.54 -2.37 -22.00
C LYS A 491 20.61 -1.41 -22.76
N ALA A 492 20.28 -0.26 -22.17
CA ALA A 492 19.50 0.82 -22.78
C ALA A 492 20.15 1.39 -24.05
N PHE A 493 21.46 1.24 -24.22
CA PHE A 493 22.20 1.83 -25.34
C PHE A 493 21.73 1.32 -26.70
N ALA A 494 21.59 0.00 -26.87
CA ALA A 494 21.13 -0.59 -28.13
C ALA A 494 19.72 -0.12 -28.49
N LEU A 495 18.87 0.07 -27.49
CA LEU A 495 17.51 0.57 -27.65
C LEU A 495 17.48 2.06 -28.02
N LEU A 496 18.34 2.87 -27.41
CA LEU A 496 18.49 4.29 -27.76
C LEU A 496 19.06 4.48 -29.16
N GLN A 497 19.96 3.61 -29.62
CA GLN A 497 20.40 3.58 -31.02
C GLN A 497 19.28 3.17 -31.97
N HIS A 498 18.45 2.20 -31.59
CA HIS A 498 17.28 1.82 -32.36
C HIS A 498 16.30 3.00 -32.54
N ILE A 499 16.02 3.74 -31.46
CA ILE A 499 15.20 4.95 -31.51
C ILE A 499 15.88 6.02 -32.39
N LYS A 500 17.19 6.24 -32.22
CA LYS A 500 17.95 7.21 -33.04
C LYS A 500 17.85 6.90 -34.54
N ASN A 501 17.98 5.63 -34.91
CA ASN A 501 17.84 5.18 -36.30
C ASN A 501 16.41 5.36 -36.82
N PHE A 502 15.41 5.02 -36.00
CA PHE A 502 14.00 5.24 -36.35
C PHE A 502 13.68 6.73 -36.55
N MET A 503 14.23 7.63 -35.73
CA MET A 503 14.07 9.08 -35.90
C MET A 503 14.60 9.60 -37.24
N GLY A 504 15.49 8.86 -37.92
CA GLY A 504 15.97 9.18 -39.27
C GLY A 504 15.00 8.81 -40.40
N THR A 505 13.96 8.01 -40.13
CA THR A 505 12.94 7.59 -41.12
C THR A 505 11.88 8.66 -41.35
N PRO A 506 11.14 8.66 -42.49
CA PRO A 506 10.02 9.57 -42.71
C PRO A 506 8.98 9.56 -41.57
N GLU A 507 8.71 8.40 -41.00
CA GLU A 507 7.78 8.21 -39.89
C GLU A 507 8.31 8.83 -38.59
N GLY A 508 9.59 8.63 -38.29
CA GLY A 508 10.27 9.22 -37.13
C GLY A 508 10.34 10.75 -37.21
N LYS A 509 10.66 11.30 -38.38
CA LYS A 509 10.72 12.75 -38.62
C LYS A 509 9.35 13.45 -38.49
N ALA A 510 8.25 12.69 -38.56
CA ALA A 510 6.90 13.21 -38.34
C ALA A 510 6.49 13.25 -36.85
N LEU A 511 7.22 12.55 -35.95
CA LEU A 511 6.88 12.50 -34.52
C LEU A 511 6.95 13.84 -33.80
N PRO A 512 7.91 14.75 -34.04
CA PRO A 512 7.96 16.03 -33.33
C PRO A 512 6.68 16.86 -33.46
N LYS A 513 6.07 16.86 -34.65
CA LYS A 513 4.77 17.52 -34.90
C LYS A 513 3.62 16.87 -34.13
N LYS A 514 3.67 15.56 -33.90
CA LYS A 514 2.64 14.81 -33.17
C LYS A 514 2.80 14.90 -31.66
N VAL A 515 4.04 14.88 -31.15
CA VAL A 515 4.32 14.81 -29.71
C VAL A 515 4.51 16.20 -29.10
N GLY A 516 5.44 17.00 -29.62
CA GLY A 516 5.65 18.40 -29.23
C GLY A 516 6.41 18.63 -27.93
N PHE A 517 7.26 17.70 -27.49
CA PHE A 517 7.95 17.75 -26.19
C PHE A 517 9.41 17.28 -26.25
N VAL A 518 10.25 17.84 -25.38
CA VAL A 518 11.65 17.42 -25.16
C VAL A 518 11.76 16.59 -23.88
N TYR A 519 12.36 15.41 -23.97
CA TYR A 519 12.50 14.47 -22.86
C TYR A 519 13.96 14.26 -22.47
N GLN A 520 14.23 14.26 -21.16
CA GLN A 520 15.52 13.80 -20.61
C GLN A 520 15.34 12.46 -19.90
N PHE A 521 16.24 11.52 -20.16
CA PHE A 521 16.33 10.23 -19.46
C PHE A 521 17.64 10.14 -18.70
N ASP A 522 17.54 9.99 -17.38
CA ASP A 522 18.67 9.66 -16.51
C ASP A 522 18.63 8.16 -16.25
N VAL A 523 19.46 7.42 -16.98
CA VAL A 523 19.52 5.95 -16.90
C VAL A 523 20.67 5.56 -15.97
N LEU A 524 20.34 4.89 -14.86
CA LEU A 524 21.33 4.44 -13.89
C LEU A 524 21.78 3.01 -14.23
N PRO A 525 23.09 2.72 -14.38
CA PRO A 525 23.57 1.34 -14.60
C PRO A 525 23.09 0.36 -13.52
N LYS A 526 23.00 0.82 -12.28
CA LYS A 526 22.40 0.12 -11.13
C LYS A 526 21.86 1.12 -10.14
N LYS A 527 20.99 0.69 -9.22
CA LYS A 527 20.37 1.55 -8.21
C LYS A 527 21.46 2.29 -7.41
N GLY A 528 21.40 3.62 -7.41
CA GLY A 528 22.36 4.48 -6.70
C GLY A 528 23.64 4.85 -7.48
N ALA A 529 23.84 4.34 -8.69
CA ALA A 529 24.96 4.76 -9.55
C ALA A 529 24.71 6.14 -10.19
N ALA A 530 25.78 6.80 -10.65
CA ALA A 530 25.66 8.03 -11.43
C ALA A 530 24.89 7.76 -12.74
N PRO A 531 23.92 8.62 -13.12
CA PRO A 531 23.12 8.41 -14.31
C PRO A 531 23.88 8.79 -15.58
N VAL A 532 23.72 7.98 -16.62
CA VAL A 532 24.01 8.38 -18.00
C VAL A 532 22.78 9.09 -18.54
N LYS A 533 22.97 10.30 -19.09
CA LYS A 533 21.87 11.16 -19.51
C LYS A 533 21.65 11.05 -21.00
N PHE A 534 20.40 10.94 -21.42
CA PHE A 534 19.99 10.96 -22.82
C PHE A 534 18.89 11.98 -23.04
N THR A 535 18.92 12.61 -24.21
CA THR A 535 17.89 13.53 -24.69
C THR A 535 17.15 12.87 -25.84
N ILE A 536 15.81 12.92 -25.78
CA ILE A 536 14.92 12.64 -26.92
C ILE A 536 14.12 13.92 -27.17
N ASP A 537 14.49 14.66 -28.20
CA ASP A 537 13.79 15.86 -28.66
C ASP A 537 12.71 15.45 -29.68
N LEU A 538 11.44 15.52 -29.28
CA LEU A 538 10.27 15.36 -30.14
C LEU A 538 9.49 16.68 -30.21
N LYS A 539 10.20 17.82 -30.25
CA LYS A 539 9.60 19.15 -30.32
C LYS A 539 10.21 20.00 -31.42
N ASN A 540 11.53 19.97 -31.55
CA ASN A 540 12.26 20.88 -32.42
C ASN A 540 12.73 20.17 -33.71
N GLY A 541 12.59 20.84 -34.85
CA GLY A 541 13.05 20.34 -36.14
C GLY A 541 12.49 18.96 -36.51
N GLU A 542 13.36 18.09 -37.04
CA GLU A 542 13.04 16.69 -37.37
C GLU A 542 13.13 15.74 -36.15
N GLY A 543 13.42 16.29 -34.96
CA GLY A 543 13.64 15.54 -33.73
C GLY A 543 15.06 14.95 -33.64
N LYS A 544 15.54 14.72 -32.42
CA LYS A 544 16.92 14.28 -32.17
C LYS A 544 17.00 13.34 -30.97
N VAL A 545 17.87 12.33 -31.06
CA VAL A 545 18.29 11.52 -29.92
C VAL A 545 19.81 11.64 -29.73
N CYS A 546 20.25 12.07 -28.55
CA CYS A 546 21.67 12.18 -28.23
C CYS A 546 21.97 11.92 -26.76
N GLU A 547 23.21 11.55 -26.47
CA GLU A 547 23.73 11.54 -25.10
C GLU A 547 23.90 12.98 -24.61
N GLY A 548 23.63 13.21 -23.32
CA GLY A 548 23.63 14.52 -22.69
C GLY A 548 22.24 14.97 -22.24
N ALA A 549 22.22 16.00 -21.40
CA ALA A 549 21.00 16.68 -20.98
C ALA A 549 20.66 17.82 -21.97
N PRO A 550 19.38 18.08 -22.26
CA PRO A 550 18.99 19.21 -23.09
C PRO A 550 19.07 20.52 -22.30
N GLU A 551 19.22 21.65 -22.98
CA GLU A 551 19.13 22.98 -22.35
C GLU A 551 17.75 23.22 -21.71
N LYS A 552 16.68 22.75 -22.37
CA LYS A 552 15.30 22.82 -21.88
C LYS A 552 14.62 21.47 -22.08
N LYS A 553 14.02 20.94 -21.01
CA LYS A 553 13.23 19.70 -21.01
C LYS A 553 11.82 19.95 -20.53
N ASP A 554 10.87 19.30 -21.18
CA ASP A 554 9.46 19.31 -20.77
C ASP A 554 9.21 18.23 -19.72
N ALA A 555 9.79 17.02 -19.88
CA ALA A 555 9.73 15.96 -18.87
C ALA A 555 11.07 15.25 -18.69
N HIS A 556 11.27 14.74 -17.49
CA HIS A 556 12.51 14.12 -17.04
C HIS A 556 12.20 12.80 -16.35
N PHE A 557 12.80 11.72 -16.85
CA PHE A 557 12.63 10.38 -16.31
C PHE A 557 13.93 9.92 -15.68
N THR A 558 13.84 9.23 -14.55
CA THR A 558 14.99 8.61 -13.89
C THR A 558 14.64 7.17 -13.55
N MET A 559 15.43 6.22 -14.04
CA MET A 559 15.22 4.79 -13.78
C MET A 559 16.52 4.01 -13.97
N VAL A 560 16.58 2.79 -13.43
CA VAL A 560 17.73 1.90 -13.69
C VAL A 560 17.67 1.34 -15.11
N ASP A 561 18.82 0.96 -15.64
CA ASP A 561 19.04 0.47 -17.00
C ASP A 561 18.05 -0.62 -17.42
N GLU A 562 17.84 -1.61 -16.54
CA GLU A 562 16.91 -2.71 -16.82
C GLU A 562 15.45 -2.25 -16.88
N ASP A 563 15.05 -1.30 -16.03
CA ASP A 563 13.68 -0.78 -16.02
C ASP A 563 13.45 0.10 -17.25
N PHE A 564 14.44 0.89 -17.68
CA PHE A 564 14.38 1.63 -18.94
C PHE A 564 14.11 0.73 -20.14
N VAL A 565 14.87 -0.36 -20.25
CA VAL A 565 14.68 -1.35 -21.32
C VAL A 565 13.26 -1.92 -21.28
N LYS A 566 12.78 -2.32 -20.09
CA LYS A 566 11.42 -2.86 -19.95
C LYS A 566 10.34 -1.83 -20.29
N VAL A 567 10.51 -0.57 -19.89
CA VAL A 567 9.55 0.49 -20.18
C VAL A 567 9.46 0.74 -21.67
N VAL A 568 10.59 0.97 -22.33
CA VAL A 568 10.62 1.33 -23.75
C VAL A 568 10.30 0.13 -24.64
N SER A 569 10.61 -1.11 -24.24
CA SER A 569 10.19 -2.31 -24.97
C SER A 569 8.71 -2.69 -24.74
N GLY A 570 7.98 -1.95 -23.91
CA GLY A 570 6.59 -2.24 -23.55
C GLY A 570 6.38 -3.44 -22.61
N LYS A 571 7.44 -3.95 -21.98
CA LYS A 571 7.38 -5.04 -20.98
C LYS A 571 7.03 -4.53 -19.57
N LEU A 572 7.20 -3.24 -19.31
CA LEU A 572 6.82 -2.58 -18.07
C LEU A 572 6.03 -1.31 -18.40
N ASN A 573 4.80 -1.21 -17.92
CA ASN A 573 3.99 0.00 -18.14
C ASN A 573 4.64 1.20 -17.41
N PRO A 574 4.81 2.37 -18.06
CA PRO A 574 5.39 3.55 -17.43
C PRO A 574 4.66 4.02 -16.15
N GLN A 575 3.32 3.99 -16.12
CA GLN A 575 2.55 4.38 -14.93
C GLN A 575 2.79 3.41 -13.77
N ILE A 576 2.87 2.12 -14.05
CA ILE A 576 3.20 1.08 -13.05
C ILE A 576 4.64 1.26 -12.55
N ALA A 577 5.60 1.52 -13.45
CA ALA A 577 6.99 1.80 -13.06
C ALA A 577 7.08 3.00 -12.12
N PHE A 578 6.27 4.04 -12.36
CA PHE A 578 6.17 5.21 -11.50
C PHE A 578 5.55 4.88 -10.14
N MET A 579 4.41 4.18 -10.11
CA MET A 579 3.73 3.77 -8.87
C MET A 579 4.60 2.84 -8.01
N GLN A 580 5.40 1.97 -8.62
CA GLN A 580 6.34 1.07 -7.92
C GLN A 580 7.66 1.75 -7.50
N GLY A 581 7.84 3.04 -7.83
CA GLY A 581 9.08 3.78 -7.54
C GLY A 581 10.29 3.33 -8.37
N LYS A 582 10.09 2.50 -9.40
CA LYS A 582 11.11 2.04 -10.36
C LYS A 582 11.47 3.12 -11.38
N MET A 583 10.53 4.01 -11.67
CA MET A 583 10.70 5.19 -12.49
C MET A 583 10.31 6.43 -11.70
N LYS A 584 11.14 7.48 -11.74
CA LYS A 584 10.78 8.80 -11.22
C LYS A 584 10.51 9.72 -12.41
N ILE A 585 9.42 10.47 -12.34
CA ILE A 585 9.07 11.50 -13.33
C ILE A 585 9.21 12.88 -12.66
N LYS A 586 9.85 13.81 -13.34
CA LYS A 586 9.88 15.25 -13.01
C LYS A 586 9.49 16.07 -14.25
N GLY A 587 8.98 17.28 -14.04
CA GLY A 587 8.56 18.18 -15.13
C GLY A 587 7.07 18.09 -15.46
N ASN A 588 6.71 18.43 -16.68
CA ASN A 588 5.34 18.55 -17.17
C ASN A 588 4.67 17.17 -17.30
N MET A 589 3.61 16.96 -16.52
CA MET A 589 2.91 15.66 -16.48
C MET A 589 2.19 15.33 -17.80
N LYS A 590 1.69 16.34 -18.53
CA LYS A 590 1.10 16.12 -19.86
C LYS A 590 2.15 15.63 -20.87
N ALA A 591 3.37 16.16 -20.78
CA ALA A 591 4.49 15.66 -21.58
C ALA A 591 4.82 14.22 -21.19
N ALA A 592 4.95 13.94 -19.89
CA ALA A 592 5.25 12.60 -19.40
C ALA A 592 4.22 11.55 -19.83
N MET A 593 2.92 11.87 -19.79
CA MET A 593 1.84 10.97 -20.22
C MET A 593 1.80 10.73 -21.73
N LYS A 594 2.36 11.65 -22.53
CA LYS A 594 2.41 11.51 -23.99
C LYS A 594 3.60 10.66 -24.44
N PHE A 595 4.56 10.39 -23.56
CA PHE A 595 5.64 9.45 -23.81
C PHE A 595 5.16 8.02 -23.56
N THR A 596 4.72 7.34 -24.62
CA THR A 596 4.25 5.95 -24.57
C THR A 596 5.22 5.01 -25.29
N PRO A 597 5.34 3.73 -24.89
CA PRO A 597 6.23 2.77 -25.55
C PRO A 597 5.92 2.59 -27.06
N ASP A 598 4.67 2.80 -27.47
CA ASP A 598 4.23 2.69 -28.86
C ASP A 598 4.66 3.87 -29.75
N LEU A 599 5.36 4.89 -29.19
CA LEU A 599 5.94 5.96 -30.00
C LEU A 599 7.06 5.47 -30.93
N PHE A 600 7.71 4.36 -30.58
CA PHE A 600 8.81 3.81 -31.34
C PHE A 600 8.50 2.36 -31.73
N PRO A 601 8.95 1.90 -32.91
CA PRO A 601 8.78 0.52 -33.31
C PRO A 601 9.43 -0.40 -32.28
N LYS A 602 8.76 -1.52 -31.98
CA LYS A 602 9.30 -2.52 -31.08
C LYS A 602 10.47 -3.21 -31.78
N PRO A 603 11.65 -3.31 -31.14
CA PRO A 603 12.78 -3.98 -31.75
C PRO A 603 12.46 -5.47 -31.94
N ALA A 604 12.69 -5.97 -33.15
CA ALA A 604 12.27 -7.32 -33.55
C ALA A 604 12.97 -8.44 -32.76
N LYS A 605 14.12 -8.16 -32.12
CA LYS A 605 14.85 -8.96 -31.12
C LYS A 605 15.86 -8.03 -30.42
N LEU A 606 15.79 -7.89 -29.09
CA LEU A 606 16.80 -7.25 -28.22
C LEU A 606 17.11 -8.17 -27.05
#